data_AF-A0AAF0PA70-F1
#
_entry.id   AF-A0AAF0PA70-F1
#
_cell.length_a   1.000
_cell.length_b   1.000
_cell.length_c   1.000
_cell.angle_alpha   90.00
_cell.angle_beta   90.00
_cell.angle_gamma   90.00
#
_symmetry.space_group_name_H-M   'P 1'
#
loop_
_entity.id
_entity.type
_entity.pdbx_description
1 polymer ?
#
loop_
_entity_poly.entity_id
_entity_poly.type
_entity_poly.pdbx_seq_one_letter_code
_entity_poly.pdbx_strand_id
1 'polypeptide(L)' 'MGLIDSVKTALSSPAPKERPDDGSTGAYWCDDCAVRIRDVDLEGEPVCPDCGSEMRFERATGRDCAC' A
#
# COMPACT_ATOMS: atom_id res chain seq x y z
N MET A 1 -7.77 -8.67 -32.07
CA MET A 1 -7.03 -8.11 -30.91
C MET A 1 -7.54 -8.82 -29.69
N GLY A 2 -6.72 -9.70 -29.11
CA GLY A 2 -7.15 -10.64 -28.07
C GLY A 2 -7.20 -10.00 -26.69
N LEU A 3 -8.08 -10.51 -25.83
CA LEU A 3 -8.22 -10.11 -24.43
C LEU A 3 -6.89 -10.24 -23.65
N ILE A 4 -6.03 -11.19 -24.06
CA ILE A 4 -4.67 -11.38 -23.52
C ILE A 4 -3.75 -10.18 -23.75
N ASP A 5 -3.93 -9.44 -24.84
CA ASP A 5 -3.14 -8.26 -25.18
C ASP A 5 -3.54 -7.06 -24.30
N SER A 6 -4.83 -6.97 -23.98
CA SER A 6 -5.39 -5.95 -23.07
C SER A 6 -4.87 -6.10 -21.65
N VAL A 7 -4.79 -7.33 -21.12
CA VAL A 7 -4.24 -7.59 -19.78
C VAL A 7 -2.75 -7.29 -19.73
N LYS A 8 -1.99 -7.68 -20.76
CA LYS A 8 -0.55 -7.39 -20.85
C LYS A 8 -0.27 -5.88 -20.92
N THR A 9 -1.14 -5.11 -21.58
CA THR A 9 -1.03 -3.65 -21.67
C THR A 9 -1.39 -2.97 -20.34
N ALA A 10 -2.40 -3.47 -19.62
CA ALA A 10 -2.75 -2.97 -18.29
C ALA A 10 -1.62 -3.19 -17.27
N LEU A 11 -0.95 -4.36 -17.30
CA LEU A 11 0.19 -4.65 -16.44
C LEU A 11 1.48 -3.95 -16.90
N SER A 12 1.64 -3.68 -18.20
CA SER A 12 2.78 -2.92 -18.74
C SER A 12 2.59 -1.41 -18.63
N SER A 13 1.49 -0.93 -18.04
CA SER A 13 1.36 0.48 -17.72
C SER A 13 2.51 0.84 -16.77
N PRO A 14 3.41 1.76 -17.17
CA PRO A 14 4.52 2.14 -16.31
C PRO A 14 3.90 2.65 -15.02
N ALA A 15 4.16 1.94 -13.91
CA ALA A 15 3.88 2.46 -12.59
C ALA A 15 4.40 3.91 -12.56
N PRO A 16 3.59 4.91 -12.16
CA PRO A 16 4.01 6.30 -12.16
C PRO A 16 5.40 6.38 -11.56
N LYS A 17 6.36 6.79 -12.39
CA LYS A 17 7.79 6.56 -12.15
C LYS A 17 8.31 7.30 -10.93
N GLU A 18 7.52 8.24 -10.41
CA GLU A 18 7.79 8.97 -9.18
C GLU A 18 6.42 9.25 -8.57
N ARG A 19 5.93 8.35 -7.70
CA ARG A 19 4.99 8.81 -6.68
C ARG A 19 5.83 9.77 -5.82
N PRO A 20 5.40 11.03 -5.59
CA PRO A 20 6.13 11.92 -4.71
C PRO A 20 6.46 11.16 -3.43
N ASP A 21 7.74 11.19 -3.02
CA ASP A 21 8.09 10.76 -1.68
C ASP A 21 7.38 11.74 -0.75
N ASP A 22 6.21 11.32 -0.28
CA ASP A 22 5.38 12.10 0.61
C ASP A 22 5.84 11.94 2.06
N GLY A 23 7.09 11.48 2.25
CA GLY A 23 7.68 11.19 3.55
C GLY A 23 7.19 9.89 4.18
N SER A 24 6.39 9.09 3.46
CA SER A 24 5.84 7.84 3.99
C SER A 24 6.93 6.78 4.15
N THR A 25 7.12 6.33 5.39
CA THR A 25 8.02 5.23 5.75
C THR A 25 7.32 3.87 5.72
N GLY A 26 5.98 3.86 5.66
CA GLY A 26 5.18 2.65 5.63
C GLY A 26 3.69 2.86 5.81
N ALA A 27 3.03 1.83 6.33
CA ALA A 27 1.62 1.84 6.64
C ALA A 27 1.36 0.96 7.85
N TYR A 28 0.20 1.12 8.45
CA TYR A 28 -0.33 0.25 9.48
C TYR A 28 -1.44 -0.60 8.88
N TRP A 29 -1.42 -1.90 9.20
CA TRP A 29 -2.38 -2.88 8.73
C TRP A 29 -3.10 -3.52 9.92
N CYS A 30 -4.43 -3.62 9.83
CA CYS A 30 -5.24 -4.41 10.75
C CYS A 30 -5.58 -5.73 10.07
N ASP A 31 -5.11 -6.86 10.62
CA ASP A 31 -5.36 -8.19 10.04
C ASP A 31 -6.83 -8.64 10.19
N ASP A 32 -7.55 -8.17 11.22
CA ASP A 32 -8.95 -8.54 11.46
C ASP A 32 -9.93 -7.82 10.54
N CYS A 33 -9.74 -6.51 10.34
CA CYS A 33 -10.63 -5.68 9.51
C CYS A 33 -10.13 -5.50 8.08
N ALA A 34 -8.92 -5.98 7.76
CA ALA A 34 -8.25 -5.75 6.47
C ALA A 34 -8.14 -4.26 6.09
N VAL A 35 -7.97 -3.39 7.10
CA VAL A 35 -7.84 -1.95 6.94
C VAL A 35 -6.36 -1.57 6.86
N ARG A 36 -6.04 -0.68 5.93
CA ARG A 36 -4.71 -0.10 5.76
C ARG A 36 -4.74 1.41 5.91
N ILE A 37 -3.90 1.93 6.80
CA ILE A 37 -3.74 3.37 7.02
C ILE A 37 -2.27 3.70 6.78
N ARG A 38 -1.96 4.77 6.05
CA ARG A 38 -0.55 5.14 5.83
C ARG A 38 0.01 5.79 7.09
N ASP A 39 1.31 5.67 7.30
CA ASP A 39 1.97 6.28 8.45
C ASP A 39 1.79 7.80 8.48
N VAL A 40 1.81 8.45 7.31
CA VAL A 40 1.56 9.90 7.17
C VAL A 40 0.10 10.31 7.40
N ASP A 41 -0.83 9.37 7.28
CA ASP A 41 -2.27 9.62 7.46
C ASP A 41 -2.72 9.22 8.89
N LEU A 42 -1.82 8.69 9.72
CA LEU A 42 -2.12 8.25 11.09
C LEU A 42 -1.93 9.41 12.08
N GLU A 43 -3.04 9.87 12.67
CA GLU A 43 -3.01 10.91 13.71
C GLU A 43 -3.00 10.27 15.11
N GLY A 44 -1.83 9.79 15.55
CA GLY A 44 -1.63 9.29 16.92
C GLY A 44 -1.23 7.82 17.01
N GLU A 45 -1.86 7.07 17.92
CA GLU A 45 -1.55 5.66 18.15
C GLU A 45 -2.04 4.78 16.98
N PRO A 46 -1.31 3.71 16.63
CA PRO A 46 -1.63 2.84 15.50
C PRO A 46 -2.79 1.89 15.86
N VAL A 47 -3.99 2.44 15.96
CA VAL A 47 -5.20 1.70 16.36
C VAL A 47 -6.18 1.68 15.19
N CYS A 48 -6.80 0.52 14.95
CA CYS A 48 -7.79 0.37 13.90
C CYS A 48 -9.05 1.17 14.23
N PRO A 49 -9.55 2.04 13.33
CA PRO A 49 -10.74 2.85 13.58
C PRO A 49 -12.03 2.01 13.65
N ASP A 50 -12.03 0.80 13.08
CA ASP A 50 -13.22 -0.05 13.02
C ASP A 50 -13.38 -0.95 14.25
N CYS A 51 -12.28 -1.48 14.80
CA CYS A 51 -12.33 -2.44 15.90
C CYS A 51 -11.55 -2.02 17.15
N GLY A 52 -10.78 -0.93 17.10
CA GLY A 52 -9.98 -0.46 18.23
C GLY A 52 -8.76 -1.33 18.57
N SER A 53 -8.40 -2.29 17.71
CA SER A 53 -7.23 -3.16 17.92
C SER A 53 -5.94 -2.52 17.42
N GLU A 54 -4.82 -2.88 18.04
CA GLU A 54 -3.48 -2.41 17.61
C GLU A 54 -3.18 -2.89 16.18
N MET A 55 -2.70 -1.98 15.35
CA MET A 55 -2.34 -2.24 13.97
C MET A 55 -0.86 -2.56 13.83
N ARG A 56 -0.53 -3.51 12.97
CA ARG A 56 0.85 -3.89 12.65
C ARG A 56 1.47 -2.88 11.69
N PHE A 57 2.66 -2.37 12.00
CA PHE A 57 3.43 -1.58 11.04
C PHE A 57 3.99 -2.47 9.91
N GLU A 58 3.71 -2.07 8.69
CA GLU A 58 4.20 -2.64 7.45
C GLU A 58 5.04 -1.59 6.73
N ARG A 59 6.36 -1.84 6.61
CA ARG A 59 7.24 -0.97 5.83
C ARG A 59 6.76 -0.91 4.39
N ALA A 60 6.77 0.29 3.81
CA ALA A 60 6.65 0.43 2.37
C ALA A 60 7.93 -0.18 1.78
N THR A 61 7.87 -1.44 1.36
CA THR A 61 8.92 -2.05 0.55
C THR A 61 8.87 -1.33 -0.80
N GLY A 62 9.63 -0.23 -0.90
CA GLY A 62 9.88 0.45 -2.14
C GLY A 62 10.53 -0.53 -3.11
N ARG A 63 9.74 -1.13 -4.01
CA ARG A 63 10.20 -1.87 -5.20
C ARG A 63 11.32 -2.89 -4.95
N ASP A 64 11.30 -3.64 -3.85
CA ASP A 64 12.09 -4.88 -3.70
C ASP A 64 11.21 -6.12 -3.92
N CYS A 65 10.26 -6.03 -4.86
CA CYS A 65 9.88 -7.22 -5.60
C CYS A 65 11.13 -7.66 -6.36
N ALA A 66 11.94 -8.50 -5.74
CA ALA A 66 12.96 -9.30 -6.40
C ALA A 66 12.24 -10.16 -7.45
N CYS A 67 12.04 -9.60 -8.64
CA CYS A 67 11.60 -10.30 -9.82
C CYS A 67 12.82 -10.88 -10.53
#